data_AF-A0ABD2JD37-F1
#
_entry.id   AF-A0ABD2JD37-F1
#
_cell.length_a   1.000
_cell.length_b   1.000
_cell.length_c   1.000
_cell.angle_alpha   90.00
_cell.angle_beta   90.00
_cell.angle_gamma   90.00
#
_symmetry.space_group_name_H-M   'P 1'
#
loop_
_entity.id
_entity.type
_entity.pdbx_description
1 polymer ?
#
loop_
_entity_poly.entity_id
_entity_poly.type
_entity_poly.pdbx_seq_one_letter_code
_entity_poly.pdbx_strand_id
1 'polypeptide(L)'
;MDSEEVKKHKEEKEKVKKMLGEYKQKVNKEMEKHVEELEKDEKLKEVLREIEEAQAKHPGEKRKASKSITEINEKHWDELYQGDIELSVEQAQYLLDTNPDTCTTCICPHAYIGAKCQEVDIGGYAPAGITNTCEGNILFATPNWQNINGQIGSSDFDSKIDYAYCHWQIFPDIGKTILIEVLGVGVVCGDGCIWGNTEIRTAANRGATGVRLCCRSDLGSSGKLTITATNGYALISLYSFSNIQRFHIRFRQY
;
A
#
# COMPACT_ATOMS: atom_id res chain seq x y z
N MET A 1 9.62 60.77 -21.10
CA MET A 1 10.17 59.69 -21.96
C MET A 1 10.40 60.28 -23.32
N ASP A 2 11.63 60.19 -23.80
CA ASP A 2 12.07 60.87 -25.01
C ASP A 2 11.45 60.19 -26.26
N SER A 3 11.15 60.97 -27.28
CA SER A 3 10.49 60.52 -28.52
C SER A 3 11.30 59.43 -29.24
N GLU A 4 12.62 59.47 -29.12
CA GLU A 4 13.53 58.45 -29.65
C GLU A 4 13.46 57.13 -28.88
N GLU A 5 13.28 57.19 -27.57
CA GLU A 5 13.26 56.03 -26.67
C GLU A 5 12.03 55.15 -26.91
N VAL A 6 10.87 55.79 -27.13
CA VAL A 6 9.61 55.12 -27.51
C VAL A 6 9.72 54.46 -28.89
N LYS A 7 10.43 55.11 -29.83
CA LYS A 7 10.62 54.58 -31.19
C LYS A 7 11.53 53.34 -31.17
N LYS A 8 12.62 53.38 -30.41
CA LYS A 8 13.54 52.26 -30.21
C LYS A 8 12.84 51.04 -29.59
N HIS A 9 12.04 51.23 -28.55
CA HIS A 9 11.29 50.12 -27.94
C HIS A 9 10.23 49.52 -28.86
N LYS A 10 9.62 50.34 -29.74
CA LYS A 10 8.65 49.85 -30.73
C LYS A 10 9.33 48.96 -31.79
N GLU A 11 10.53 49.33 -32.21
CA GLU A 11 11.36 48.53 -33.13
C GLU A 11 11.87 47.24 -32.49
N GLU A 12 12.28 47.27 -31.23
CA GLU A 12 12.66 46.07 -30.46
C GLU A 12 11.48 45.10 -30.29
N LYS A 13 10.28 45.61 -29.98
CA LYS A 13 9.07 44.80 -29.84
C LYS A 13 8.72 44.07 -31.14
N GLU A 14 8.82 44.73 -32.28
CA GLU A 14 8.54 44.10 -33.58
C GLU A 14 9.62 43.06 -33.94
N LYS A 15 10.89 43.30 -33.61
CA LYS A 15 11.96 42.29 -33.76
C LYS A 15 11.69 41.04 -32.93
N VAL A 16 11.32 41.21 -31.66
CA VAL A 16 11.00 40.09 -30.75
C VAL A 16 9.78 39.32 -31.25
N LYS A 17 8.73 40.01 -31.71
CA LYS A 17 7.53 39.38 -32.26
C LYS A 17 7.83 38.55 -33.50
N LYS A 18 8.70 39.04 -34.39
CA LYS A 18 9.16 38.31 -35.57
C LYS A 18 9.92 37.04 -35.19
N MET A 19 10.88 37.14 -34.26
CA MET A 19 11.63 35.98 -33.76
C MET A 19 10.73 34.92 -33.12
N LEU A 20 9.73 35.34 -32.34
CA LEU A 20 8.73 34.44 -31.75
C LEU A 20 7.89 33.71 -32.82
N GLY A 21 7.51 34.42 -33.89
CA GLY A 21 6.79 33.81 -35.01
C GLY A 21 7.61 32.73 -35.72
N GLU A 22 8.87 33.02 -36.01
CA GLU A 22 9.81 32.07 -36.63
C GLU A 22 10.07 30.86 -35.73
N TYR A 23 10.25 31.09 -34.42
CA TYR A 23 10.44 30.02 -33.45
C TYR A 23 9.21 29.13 -33.32
N LYS A 24 8.00 29.72 -33.25
CA LYS A 24 6.74 28.97 -33.19
C LYS A 24 6.54 28.09 -34.43
N GLN A 25 6.85 28.59 -35.63
CA GLN A 25 6.78 27.79 -36.84
C GLN A 25 7.76 26.62 -36.81
N LYS A 26 8.98 26.83 -36.32
CA LYS A 26 9.98 25.76 -36.22
C LYS A 26 9.55 24.66 -35.25
N VAL A 27 9.03 25.05 -34.07
CA VAL A 27 8.53 24.10 -33.07
C VAL A 27 7.34 23.31 -33.59
N ASN A 28 6.36 23.97 -34.21
CA ASN A 28 5.20 23.28 -34.79
C ASN A 28 5.62 22.24 -35.83
N LYS A 29 6.57 22.59 -36.70
CA LYS A 29 7.07 21.68 -37.73
C LYS A 29 7.79 20.45 -37.14
N GLU A 30 8.58 20.62 -36.07
CA GLU A 30 9.19 19.47 -35.40
C GLU A 30 8.17 18.62 -34.65
N MET A 31 7.16 19.25 -34.05
CA MET A 31 6.09 18.55 -33.36
C MET A 31 5.26 17.70 -34.33
N GLU A 32 4.88 18.24 -35.50
CA GLU A 32 4.20 17.50 -36.57
C GLU A 32 5.03 16.28 -37.01
N LYS A 33 6.35 16.45 -37.16
CA LYS A 33 7.24 15.35 -37.52
C LYS A 33 7.26 14.24 -36.45
N HIS A 34 7.31 14.60 -35.17
CA HIS A 34 7.24 13.61 -34.09
C HIS A 34 5.88 12.90 -34.02
N VAL A 35 4.79 13.62 -34.30
CA VAL A 35 3.45 13.00 -34.38
C VAL A 35 3.43 11.96 -35.51
N GLU A 36 3.94 12.30 -36.70
CA GLU A 36 4.02 11.33 -37.82
C GLU A 36 4.92 10.12 -37.52
N GLU A 37 5.96 10.30 -36.70
CA GLU A 37 6.83 9.20 -36.24
C GLU A 37 6.10 8.29 -35.25
N LEU A 38 5.35 8.87 -34.31
CA LEU A 38 4.53 8.13 -33.34
C LEU A 38 3.37 7.38 -34.02
N GLU A 39 2.76 7.96 -35.06
CA GLU A 39 1.72 7.30 -35.86
C GLU A 39 2.24 6.09 -36.65
N LYS A 40 3.55 5.92 -36.79
CA LYS A 40 4.17 4.73 -37.42
C LYS A 40 4.54 3.66 -36.40
N ASP A 41 4.44 3.94 -35.11
CA ASP A 41 4.74 2.98 -34.06
C ASP A 41 3.60 1.97 -33.91
N GLU A 42 3.82 0.77 -34.43
CA GLU A 42 2.86 -0.33 -34.36
C GLU A 42 2.56 -0.78 -32.92
N LYS A 43 3.49 -0.61 -31.97
CA LYS A 43 3.22 -0.89 -30.56
C LYS A 43 2.27 0.15 -29.97
N LEU A 44 2.46 1.43 -30.32
CA LEU A 44 1.57 2.50 -29.87
C LEU A 44 0.16 2.32 -30.41
N LYS A 45 0.01 1.92 -31.68
CA LYS A 45 -1.29 1.59 -32.27
C LYS A 45 -1.99 0.43 -31.57
N GLU A 46 -1.24 -0.61 -31.22
CA GLU A 46 -1.80 -1.75 -30.51
C GLU A 46 -2.31 -1.35 -29.12
N VAL A 47 -1.54 -0.55 -28.38
CA VAL A 47 -1.96 -0.02 -27.08
C VAL A 47 -3.21 0.87 -27.21
N LEU A 48 -3.28 1.73 -28.23
CA LEU A 48 -4.46 2.57 -28.47
C LEU A 48 -5.70 1.71 -28.76
N ARG A 49 -5.55 0.64 -29.55
CA ARG A 49 -6.63 -0.31 -29.85
C ARG A 49 -7.12 -1.02 -28.57
N GLU A 50 -6.22 -1.46 -27.70
CA GLU A 50 -6.59 -2.07 -26.41
C GLU A 50 -7.37 -1.08 -25.52
N ILE A 51 -6.98 0.19 -25.50
CA ILE A 51 -7.68 1.25 -24.75
C ILE A 51 -9.10 1.47 -25.32
N GLU A 52 -9.24 1.57 -26.64
CA GLU A 52 -10.54 1.73 -27.30
C GLU A 52 -11.46 0.53 -27.04
N GLU A 53 -10.93 -0.69 -27.11
CA GLU A 53 -11.67 -1.92 -26.79
C GLU A 53 -12.08 -1.98 -25.31
N ALA A 54 -11.23 -1.53 -24.39
CA ALA A 54 -11.55 -1.44 -22.97
C ALA A 54 -12.66 -0.41 -22.72
N GLN A 55 -12.59 0.76 -23.36
CA GLN A 55 -13.64 1.79 -23.27
C GLN A 55 -14.99 1.31 -23.84
N ALA A 56 -14.98 0.54 -24.93
CA ALA A 56 -16.20 -0.05 -25.51
C ALA A 56 -16.86 -1.09 -24.59
N LYS A 57 -16.09 -1.81 -23.77
CA LYS A 57 -16.59 -2.81 -22.81
C LYS A 57 -17.22 -2.21 -21.55
N HIS A 58 -17.07 -0.89 -21.31
CA HIS A 58 -17.66 -0.16 -20.19
C HIS A 58 -18.61 0.97 -20.64
N PRO A 59 -19.75 0.67 -21.30
CA PRO A 59 -20.66 1.67 -21.89
C PRO A 59 -21.48 2.51 -20.88
N GLY A 60 -21.31 2.28 -19.57
CA GLY A 60 -22.14 2.87 -18.51
C GLY A 60 -21.75 4.29 -18.09
N GLU A 61 -20.52 4.72 -18.33
CA GLU A 61 -20.11 6.11 -18.13
C GLU A 61 -19.97 6.80 -19.49
N LYS A 62 -21.08 7.32 -20.01
CA LYS A 62 -20.98 8.42 -20.97
C LYS A 62 -20.41 9.62 -20.22
N ARG A 63 -19.09 9.68 -20.04
CA ARG A 63 -18.41 10.94 -19.76
C ARG A 63 -18.79 11.85 -20.92
N LYS A 64 -19.65 12.84 -20.66
CA LYS A 64 -19.79 13.98 -21.59
C LYS A 64 -18.37 14.40 -21.89
N ALA A 65 -18.00 14.47 -23.18
CA ALA A 65 -16.70 14.97 -23.58
C ALA A 65 -16.50 16.34 -22.92
N SER A 66 -15.80 16.36 -21.79
CA SER A 66 -15.41 17.58 -21.11
C SER A 66 -14.27 18.13 -21.92
N LYS A 67 -14.23 19.46 -22.04
CA LYS A 67 -13.07 20.13 -22.63
C LYS A 67 -11.81 19.67 -21.90
N SER A 68 -10.78 19.33 -22.65
CA SER A 68 -9.46 19.05 -22.12
C SER A 68 -8.94 20.24 -21.30
N ILE A 69 -8.04 19.98 -20.36
CA ILE A 69 -7.44 21.04 -19.53
C ILE A 69 -6.76 22.11 -20.40
N THR A 70 -6.22 21.72 -21.56
CA THR A 70 -5.66 22.61 -22.57
C THR A 70 -6.73 23.55 -23.13
N GLU A 71 -7.90 23.02 -23.53
CA GLU A 71 -9.01 23.82 -24.06
C GLU A 71 -9.63 24.76 -23.01
N ILE A 72 -9.49 24.44 -21.72
CA ILE A 72 -9.93 25.29 -20.60
C ILE A 72 -8.91 26.43 -20.38
N ASN A 73 -7.63 26.09 -20.26
CA ASN A 73 -6.56 27.06 -20.02
C ASN A 73 -6.32 28.01 -21.21
N GLU A 74 -6.61 27.56 -22.44
CA GLU A 74 -6.58 28.43 -23.63
C GLU A 74 -7.64 29.53 -23.62
N LYS A 75 -8.69 29.43 -22.78
CA LYS A 75 -9.73 30.46 -22.63
C LYS A 75 -9.60 31.30 -21.36
N HIS A 76 -8.81 30.83 -20.39
CA HIS A 76 -8.62 31.47 -19.10
C HIS A 76 -7.12 31.66 -18.83
N TRP A 77 -6.49 32.61 -19.52
CA TRP A 77 -5.05 32.87 -19.39
C TRP A 77 -4.67 33.46 -18.03
N ASP A 78 -5.67 33.98 -17.31
CA ASP A 78 -5.50 34.70 -16.05
C ASP A 78 -5.52 33.75 -14.84
N GLU A 79 -6.02 32.52 -15.03
CA GLU A 79 -6.13 31.45 -14.04
C GLU A 79 -5.78 30.11 -14.68
N LEU A 80 -4.62 29.54 -14.34
CA LEU A 80 -4.24 28.20 -14.78
C LEU A 80 -4.97 27.17 -13.92
N TYR A 81 -5.94 26.49 -14.52
CA TYR A 81 -6.59 25.35 -13.92
C TYR A 81 -5.63 24.15 -14.07
N GLN A 82 -5.16 23.60 -12.94
CA GLN A 82 -4.62 22.24 -12.92
C GLN A 82 -5.81 21.30 -12.82
N GLY A 83 -5.89 20.31 -13.72
CA GLY A 83 -6.96 19.33 -13.69
C GLY A 83 -6.88 18.54 -12.38
N ASP A 84 -8.02 18.40 -11.71
CA ASP A 84 -8.16 17.42 -10.64
C ASP A 84 -7.88 16.04 -11.25
N ILE A 85 -6.76 15.43 -10.84
CA ILE A 85 -6.52 14.02 -11.14
C ILE A 85 -7.46 13.24 -10.22
N GLU A 86 -8.61 12.83 -10.75
CA GLU A 86 -9.42 11.81 -10.11
C GLU A 86 -8.68 10.47 -10.23
N LEU A 87 -7.92 10.16 -9.17
CA LEU A 87 -7.33 8.83 -9.00
C LEU A 87 -8.45 7.84 -8.64
N SER A 88 -8.38 6.65 -9.21
CA SER A 88 -9.12 5.53 -8.63
C SER A 88 -8.62 5.26 -7.20
N VAL A 89 -9.44 4.61 -6.37
CA VAL A 89 -9.03 4.18 -5.03
C VAL A 89 -7.74 3.37 -5.08
N GLU A 90 -7.58 2.54 -6.11
CA GLU A 90 -6.38 1.72 -6.33
C GLU A 90 -5.15 2.55 -6.70
N GLN A 91 -5.31 3.57 -7.55
CA GLN A 91 -4.22 4.46 -7.92
C GLN A 91 -3.78 5.35 -6.75
N ALA A 92 -4.73 5.84 -5.95
CA ALA A 92 -4.44 6.58 -4.73
C ALA A 92 -3.70 5.69 -3.72
N GLN A 93 -4.16 4.46 -3.53
CA GLN A 93 -3.52 3.48 -2.67
C GLN A 93 -2.11 3.12 -3.15
N TYR A 94 -1.92 2.94 -4.46
CA TYR A 94 -0.60 2.68 -5.04
C TYR A 94 0.40 3.79 -4.76
N LEU A 95 -0.01 5.05 -4.89
CA LEU A 95 0.84 6.20 -4.57
C LEU A 95 1.17 6.30 -3.08
N LEU A 96 0.20 5.97 -2.21
CA LEU A 96 0.41 5.95 -0.75
C LEU A 96 1.34 4.82 -0.32
N ASP A 97 1.25 3.67 -0.96
CA ASP A 97 2.04 2.49 -0.61
C ASP A 97 3.42 2.49 -1.26
N THR A 98 3.68 3.32 -2.27
CA THR A 98 4.99 3.39 -2.93
C THR A 98 5.99 4.13 -2.06
N ASN A 99 7.15 3.52 -1.83
CA ASN A 99 8.26 4.14 -1.11
C ASN A 99 8.79 5.33 -1.93
N PRO A 100 8.69 6.57 -1.42
CA PRO A 100 9.07 7.77 -2.15
C PRO A 100 10.57 7.85 -2.44
N ASP A 101 11.40 7.13 -1.69
CA ASP A 101 12.86 7.15 -1.88
C ASP A 101 13.31 6.25 -3.04
N THR A 102 12.55 5.18 -3.34
CA THR A 102 12.94 4.17 -4.34
C THR A 102 12.00 4.10 -5.54
N CYS A 103 10.78 4.62 -5.42
CA CYS A 103 9.71 4.64 -6.44
C CYS A 103 9.35 3.27 -7.05
N THR A 104 9.90 2.17 -6.51
CA THR A 104 9.85 0.82 -7.08
C THR A 104 9.57 -0.26 -6.03
N THR A 105 9.67 0.09 -4.75
CA THR A 105 9.30 -0.78 -3.63
C THR A 105 8.14 -0.18 -2.86
N CYS A 106 7.31 -1.03 -2.27
CA CYS A 106 6.23 -0.59 -1.39
C CYS A 106 6.72 -0.44 0.06
N ILE A 107 6.14 0.51 0.79
CA ILE A 107 6.22 0.56 2.26
C ILE A 107 5.30 -0.52 2.80
N CYS A 108 5.89 -1.58 3.36
CA CYS A 108 5.10 -2.72 3.78
C CYS A 108 4.44 -2.53 5.14
N PRO A 109 3.17 -2.93 5.29
CA PRO A 109 2.56 -3.08 6.60
C PRO A 109 3.38 -4.06 7.45
N HIS A 110 3.37 -3.87 8.77
CA HIS A 110 4.11 -4.72 9.71
C HIS A 110 3.84 -6.21 9.44
N ALA A 111 4.88 -7.05 9.53
CA ALA A 111 4.93 -8.47 9.16
C ALA A 111 5.05 -8.78 7.66
N TYR A 112 4.81 -7.82 6.76
CA TYR A 112 4.98 -8.03 5.32
C TYR A 112 6.31 -7.46 4.82
N ILE A 113 6.92 -8.14 3.86
CA ILE A 113 8.21 -7.78 3.26
C ILE A 113 8.19 -7.97 1.73
N GLY A 114 9.33 -7.61 1.12
CA GLY A 114 9.54 -7.69 -0.32
C GLY A 114 9.04 -6.43 -1.05
N ALA A 115 9.43 -6.29 -2.32
CA ALA A 115 9.17 -5.09 -3.11
C ALA A 115 7.68 -4.75 -3.25
N LYS A 116 6.79 -5.74 -3.13
CA LYS A 116 5.33 -5.62 -3.29
C LYS A 116 4.55 -6.03 -2.04
N CYS A 117 5.20 -6.25 -0.89
CA CYS A 117 4.55 -6.65 0.36
C CYS A 117 3.69 -7.93 0.19
N GLN A 118 4.21 -8.89 -0.57
CA GLN A 118 3.55 -10.17 -0.84
C GLN A 118 4.09 -11.31 0.01
N GLU A 119 5.25 -11.11 0.61
CA GLU A 119 5.93 -12.06 1.49
C GLU A 119 5.68 -11.66 2.94
N VAL A 120 5.70 -12.64 3.84
CA VAL A 120 5.64 -12.43 5.29
C VAL A 120 7.04 -12.63 5.85
N ASP A 121 7.45 -11.81 6.80
CA ASP A 121 8.69 -11.96 7.54
C ASP A 121 8.59 -13.12 8.54
N ILE A 122 8.83 -14.33 8.04
CA ILE A 122 8.76 -15.57 8.81
C ILE A 122 10.01 -15.72 9.67
N GLY A 123 9.84 -16.09 10.94
CA GLY A 123 10.94 -16.34 11.89
C GLY A 123 11.13 -15.23 12.93
N GLY A 124 10.71 -14.01 12.61
CA GLY A 124 10.65 -12.90 13.58
C GLY A 124 12.01 -12.33 13.97
N TYR A 125 11.98 -11.20 14.67
CA TYR A 125 13.15 -10.50 15.16
C TYR A 125 13.13 -10.47 16.69
N ALA A 126 14.24 -10.80 17.32
CA ALA A 126 14.46 -10.60 18.74
C ALA A 126 15.90 -10.13 18.98
N PRO A 127 16.12 -9.02 19.71
CA PRO A 127 17.47 -8.59 20.09
C PRO A 127 18.22 -9.65 20.91
N ALA A 128 19.55 -9.54 20.94
CA ALA A 128 20.38 -10.40 21.76
C ALA A 128 20.02 -10.27 23.25
N GLY A 129 19.96 -11.40 23.96
CA GLY A 129 19.60 -11.44 25.38
C GLY A 129 18.10 -11.47 25.68
N ILE A 130 17.25 -11.50 24.64
CA ILE A 130 15.79 -11.58 24.77
C ILE A 130 15.33 -13.03 24.69
N THR A 131 14.36 -13.41 25.52
CA THR A 131 13.74 -14.74 25.40
C THR A 131 12.95 -14.78 24.10
N ASN A 132 13.29 -15.71 23.22
CA ASN A 132 12.54 -15.97 22.01
C ASN A 132 12.40 -17.49 21.81
N THR A 133 11.18 -17.99 21.98
CA THR A 133 10.82 -19.40 21.67
C THR A 133 9.98 -19.48 20.40
N CYS A 134 9.85 -18.36 19.68
CA CYS A 134 8.96 -18.26 18.56
C CYS A 134 9.64 -18.85 17.33
N GLU A 135 9.12 -19.96 16.85
CA GLU A 135 9.48 -20.55 15.56
C GLU A 135 8.45 -20.12 14.52
N GLY A 136 8.46 -18.83 14.17
CA GLY A 136 7.59 -18.29 13.12
C GLY A 136 7.67 -19.16 11.87
N ASN A 137 6.53 -19.54 11.30
CA ASN A 137 6.49 -20.51 10.20
C ASN A 137 5.27 -20.34 9.29
N ILE A 138 5.37 -20.88 8.09
CA ILE A 138 4.23 -21.12 7.20
C ILE A 138 3.62 -22.47 7.57
N LEU A 139 2.33 -22.47 7.85
CA LEU A 139 1.58 -23.64 8.33
C LEU A 139 0.39 -23.91 7.41
N PHE A 140 0.09 -25.20 7.23
CA PHE A 140 -1.09 -25.65 6.51
C PHE A 140 -2.07 -26.27 7.49
N ALA A 141 -3.28 -25.73 7.53
CA ALA A 141 -4.34 -26.16 8.41
C ALA A 141 -4.92 -27.50 7.94
N THR A 142 -5.04 -28.45 8.87
CA THR A 142 -5.68 -29.73 8.64
C THR A 142 -7.06 -29.77 9.31
N PRO A 143 -7.92 -30.76 9.03
CA PRO A 143 -9.20 -30.90 9.74
C PRO A 143 -9.03 -31.16 11.24
N ASN A 144 -7.85 -31.63 11.65
CA ASN A 144 -7.49 -31.86 13.04
C ASN A 144 -6.92 -30.59 13.68
N TRP A 145 -7.18 -30.41 14.97
CA TRP A 145 -6.62 -29.29 15.72
C TRP A 145 -5.09 -29.37 15.79
N GLN A 146 -4.43 -28.31 15.33
CA GLN A 146 -3.00 -28.08 15.47
C GLN A 146 -2.78 -26.94 16.46
N ASN A 147 -1.71 -27.03 17.24
CA ASN A 147 -1.39 -26.04 18.28
C ASN A 147 -0.14 -25.26 17.89
N ILE A 148 -0.15 -23.97 18.21
CA ILE A 148 0.99 -23.08 18.12
C ILE A 148 1.10 -22.30 19.43
N ASN A 149 2.35 -22.17 19.88
CA ASN A 149 2.70 -21.43 21.07
C ASN A 149 3.85 -20.50 20.71
N GLY A 150 3.83 -19.31 21.27
CA GLY A 150 4.92 -18.36 21.11
C GLY A 150 5.18 -17.68 22.44
N GLN A 151 6.45 -17.40 22.70
CA GLN A 151 6.88 -16.55 23.78
C GLN A 151 8.05 -15.69 23.32
N ILE A 152 7.90 -14.37 23.47
CA ILE A 152 8.92 -13.38 23.11
C ILE A 152 8.99 -12.26 24.14
N GLY A 153 10.18 -11.75 24.42
CA GLY A 153 10.40 -10.57 25.27
C GLY A 153 11.37 -10.80 26.43
N SER A 154 11.49 -9.79 27.30
CA SER A 154 12.39 -9.78 28.46
C SER A 154 11.59 -9.89 29.76
N SER A 155 12.10 -10.59 30.77
CA SER A 155 11.49 -10.54 32.11
C SER A 155 11.81 -9.24 32.86
N ASP A 156 12.75 -8.45 32.35
CA ASP A 156 13.12 -7.17 32.90
C ASP A 156 12.19 -6.07 32.35
N PHE A 157 11.48 -5.40 33.27
CA PHE A 157 10.52 -4.35 32.95
C PHE A 157 11.19 -3.03 32.54
N ASP A 158 12.43 -2.79 33.00
CA ASP A 158 13.11 -1.51 32.83
C ASP A 158 13.96 -1.47 31.54
N SER A 159 14.28 -2.63 30.97
CA SER A 159 14.84 -2.69 29.62
C SER A 159 13.73 -2.44 28.59
N LYS A 160 13.69 -1.22 28.06
CA LYS A 160 13.06 -0.99 26.75
C LYS A 160 13.80 -1.84 25.74
N ILE A 161 13.14 -2.87 25.24
CA ILE A 161 13.67 -3.67 24.13
C ILE A 161 13.40 -2.89 22.84
N ASP A 162 14.40 -2.86 21.94
CA ASP A 162 14.11 -2.65 20.52
C ASP A 162 13.16 -3.78 20.14
N TYR A 163 11.88 -3.43 19.97
CA TYR A 163 10.74 -4.25 19.60
C TYR A 163 11.09 -5.68 19.12
N ALA A 164 10.51 -6.69 19.74
CA ALA A 164 10.65 -8.08 19.34
C ALA A 164 9.34 -8.61 18.75
N TYR A 165 9.39 -9.37 17.66
CA TYR A 165 8.21 -9.92 17.03
C TYR A 165 8.43 -11.31 16.43
N CYS A 166 7.33 -12.02 16.18
CA CYS A 166 7.33 -13.25 15.40
C CYS A 166 6.00 -13.44 14.67
N HIS A 167 6.06 -14.05 13.49
CA HIS A 167 4.92 -14.19 12.59
C HIS A 167 4.72 -15.64 12.15
N TRP A 168 3.44 -16.06 12.12
CA TRP A 168 2.99 -17.31 11.51
C TRP A 168 1.96 -17.01 10.44
N GLN A 169 2.08 -17.68 9.31
CA GLN A 169 1.09 -17.60 8.25
C GLN A 169 0.45 -18.96 8.05
N ILE A 170 -0.87 -19.02 8.21
CA ILE A 170 -1.64 -20.25 8.15
C ILE A 170 -2.49 -20.24 6.90
N PHE A 171 -2.42 -21.30 6.10
CA PHE A 171 -3.24 -21.50 4.91
C PHE A 171 -4.17 -22.71 5.08
N PRO A 172 -5.44 -22.64 4.65
CA PRO A 172 -6.30 -23.80 4.51
C PRO A 172 -6.14 -24.43 3.13
N ASP A 173 -6.76 -25.60 2.92
CA ASP A 173 -6.97 -26.14 1.57
C ASP A 173 -7.88 -25.21 0.75
N ILE A 174 -7.85 -25.37 -0.57
CA ILE A 174 -8.66 -24.56 -1.48
C ILE A 174 -10.15 -24.70 -1.14
N GLY A 175 -10.83 -23.56 -0.96
CA GLY A 175 -12.25 -23.50 -0.63
C GLY A 175 -12.58 -23.79 0.85
N LYS A 176 -11.57 -23.97 1.70
CA LYS A 176 -11.73 -24.18 3.14
C LYS A 176 -11.47 -22.91 3.93
N THR A 177 -12.01 -22.88 5.15
CA THR A 177 -11.89 -21.76 6.07
C THR A 177 -11.07 -22.18 7.29
N ILE A 178 -10.31 -21.26 7.89
CA ILE A 178 -9.57 -21.55 9.13
C ILE A 178 -10.43 -21.15 10.33
N LEU A 179 -10.58 -22.08 11.28
CA LEU A 179 -11.09 -21.79 12.62
C LEU A 179 -9.89 -21.67 13.56
N ILE A 180 -9.78 -20.53 14.25
CA ILE A 180 -8.71 -20.23 15.19
C ILE A 180 -9.33 -20.06 16.58
N GLU A 181 -8.72 -20.70 17.57
CA GLU A 181 -9.07 -20.53 18.96
C GLU A 181 -7.87 -20.04 19.76
N VAL A 182 -8.02 -18.88 20.38
CA VAL A 182 -7.04 -18.32 21.30
C VAL A 182 -7.38 -18.78 22.71
N LEU A 183 -6.52 -19.63 23.27
CA LEU A 183 -6.71 -20.27 24.58
C LEU A 183 -5.93 -19.54 25.69
N GLY A 184 -4.94 -18.73 25.32
CA GLY A 184 -4.14 -17.97 26.25
C GLY A 184 -3.37 -16.84 25.57
N VAL A 185 -3.20 -15.73 26.28
CA VAL A 185 -2.41 -14.56 25.88
C VAL A 185 -1.56 -14.08 27.06
N GLY A 186 -0.70 -13.10 26.81
CA GLY A 186 0.37 -12.65 27.69
C GLY A 186 -0.06 -12.17 29.07
N VAL A 187 0.96 -11.84 29.88
CA VAL A 187 0.80 -11.61 31.32
C VAL A 187 0.64 -10.12 31.66
N VAL A 188 1.30 -9.25 30.89
CA VAL A 188 1.25 -7.80 31.09
C VAL A 188 0.22 -7.18 30.16
N CYS A 189 -0.78 -6.55 30.78
CA CYS A 189 -1.97 -6.05 30.14
C CYS A 189 -2.15 -4.54 30.34
N GLY A 190 -2.87 -3.93 29.41
CA GLY A 190 -3.52 -2.64 29.59
C GLY A 190 -3.84 -1.98 28.27
N ASP A 191 -4.45 -0.81 28.37
CA ASP A 191 -5.23 -0.24 27.27
C ASP A 191 -4.40 -0.06 26.00
N GLY A 192 -4.95 -0.55 24.88
CA GLY A 192 -4.28 -0.51 23.58
C GLY A 192 -3.12 -1.50 23.40
N CYS A 193 -2.84 -2.35 24.40
CA CYS A 193 -1.75 -3.33 24.37
C CYS A 193 -0.37 -2.74 24.10
N ILE A 194 -0.05 -1.64 24.78
CA ILE A 194 1.15 -0.82 24.54
C ILE A 194 2.48 -1.55 24.82
N TRP A 195 2.50 -2.57 25.69
CA TRP A 195 3.71 -3.33 26.01
C TRP A 195 3.93 -4.52 25.08
N GLY A 196 2.91 -4.95 24.35
CA GLY A 196 2.96 -6.16 23.56
C GLY A 196 1.58 -6.75 23.33
N ASN A 197 1.43 -7.53 22.26
CA ASN A 197 0.16 -8.16 21.89
C ASN A 197 0.36 -9.40 21.02
N THR A 198 -0.69 -10.20 20.97
CA THR A 198 -0.93 -11.17 19.90
C THR A 198 -1.98 -10.58 18.96
N GLU A 199 -1.62 -10.36 17.69
CA GLU A 199 -2.51 -9.86 16.66
C GLU A 199 -2.87 -10.97 15.67
N ILE A 200 -4.17 -11.12 15.39
CA ILE A 200 -4.69 -12.10 14.42
C ILE A 200 -5.35 -11.34 13.28
N ARG A 201 -4.73 -11.39 12.10
CA ARG A 201 -5.21 -10.74 10.87
C ARG A 201 -5.77 -11.80 9.92
N THR A 202 -7.02 -11.59 9.51
CA THR A 202 -7.74 -12.49 8.58
C THR A 202 -8.33 -11.74 7.40
N ALA A 203 -8.16 -10.41 7.33
CA ALA A 203 -8.65 -9.57 6.25
C ALA A 203 -7.84 -9.81 4.96
N ALA A 204 -8.51 -9.75 3.81
CA ALA A 204 -7.85 -9.79 2.51
C ALA A 204 -6.96 -8.56 2.28
N ASN A 205 -7.36 -7.40 2.82
CA ASN A 205 -6.54 -6.20 2.83
C ASN A 205 -5.37 -6.37 3.82
N ARG A 206 -4.15 -6.42 3.31
CA ARG A 206 -2.92 -6.62 4.10
C ARG A 206 -2.54 -5.42 4.98
N GLY A 207 -3.06 -4.23 4.66
CA GLY A 207 -2.91 -3.04 5.50
C GLY A 207 -3.91 -2.98 6.67
N ALA A 208 -4.93 -3.83 6.68
CA ALA A 208 -5.92 -3.85 7.75
C ALA A 208 -5.34 -4.46 9.04
N THR A 209 -5.58 -3.79 10.16
CA THR A 209 -5.25 -4.33 11.48
C THR A 209 -6.19 -5.47 11.85
N GLY A 210 -5.68 -6.40 12.65
CA GLY A 210 -6.40 -7.54 13.17
C GLY A 210 -6.91 -7.30 14.57
N VAL A 211 -7.49 -8.35 15.15
CA VAL A 211 -7.83 -8.36 16.58
C VAL A 211 -6.52 -8.45 17.37
N ARG A 212 -6.30 -7.51 18.28
CA ARG A 212 -5.15 -7.48 19.18
C ARG A 212 -5.56 -7.94 20.57
N LEU A 213 -4.78 -8.85 21.14
CA LEU A 213 -5.04 -9.46 22.43
C LEU A 213 -3.78 -9.36 23.30
N CYS A 214 -3.93 -8.85 24.51
CA CYS A 214 -2.86 -8.81 25.51
C CYS A 214 -3.35 -9.13 26.92
N CYS A 215 -4.67 -9.11 27.14
CA CYS A 215 -5.29 -9.34 28.43
C CYS A 215 -6.07 -10.65 28.40
N ARG A 216 -6.09 -11.37 29.52
CA ARG A 216 -6.96 -12.56 29.65
C ARG A 216 -8.45 -12.21 29.49
N SER A 217 -8.85 -11.00 29.86
CA SER A 217 -10.20 -10.46 29.64
C SER A 217 -10.57 -10.35 28.17
N ASP A 218 -9.59 -10.20 27.26
CA ASP A 218 -9.83 -10.13 25.81
C ASP A 218 -10.32 -11.47 25.25
N LEU A 219 -10.10 -12.56 26.00
CA LEU A 219 -10.61 -13.90 25.67
C LEU A 219 -12.07 -14.10 26.09
N GLY A 220 -12.69 -13.10 26.69
CA GLY A 220 -14.05 -13.16 27.21
C GLY A 220 -14.20 -14.09 28.43
N SER A 221 -15.43 -14.16 28.95
CA SER A 221 -15.73 -14.93 30.18
C SER A 221 -15.50 -16.45 30.04
N SER A 222 -15.49 -16.98 28.82
CA SER A 222 -15.15 -18.37 28.50
C SER A 222 -13.66 -18.67 28.62
N GLY A 223 -12.80 -17.65 28.75
CA GLY A 223 -11.34 -17.79 28.72
C GLY A 223 -10.82 -18.25 27.35
N LYS A 224 -11.61 -18.06 26.28
CA LYS A 224 -11.28 -18.44 24.92
C LYS A 224 -11.98 -17.53 23.92
N LEU A 225 -11.21 -17.02 22.95
CA LEU A 225 -11.73 -16.32 21.78
C LEU A 225 -11.69 -17.22 20.54
N THR A 226 -12.76 -17.22 19.74
CA THR A 226 -12.83 -17.96 18.48
C THR A 226 -12.92 -16.98 17.31
N ILE A 227 -12.08 -17.18 16.30
CA ILE A 227 -11.98 -16.34 15.10
C ILE A 227 -12.06 -17.24 13.87
N THR A 228 -12.82 -16.79 12.87
CA THR A 228 -12.93 -17.46 11.56
C THR A 228 -12.20 -16.64 10.51
N ALA A 229 -11.29 -17.26 9.76
CA ALA A 229 -10.57 -16.63 8.66
C ALA A 229 -11.12 -17.09 7.31
N THR A 230 -11.94 -16.25 6.67
CA THR A 230 -12.64 -16.57 5.42
C THR A 230 -11.86 -16.20 4.15
N ASN A 231 -10.77 -15.44 4.27
CA ASN A 231 -10.04 -14.90 3.11
C ASN A 231 -8.86 -15.78 2.68
N GLY A 232 -8.91 -17.08 2.96
CA GLY A 232 -7.92 -18.05 2.48
C GLY A 232 -6.57 -18.04 3.20
N TYR A 233 -6.37 -17.22 4.23
CA TYR A 233 -5.23 -17.33 5.14
C TYR A 233 -5.51 -16.64 6.48
N ALA A 234 -4.66 -16.89 7.46
CA ALA A 234 -4.56 -16.11 8.69
C ALA A 234 -3.10 -15.79 8.99
N LEU A 235 -2.85 -14.55 9.40
CA LEU A 235 -1.55 -14.10 9.88
C LEU A 235 -1.63 -13.88 11.39
N ILE A 236 -0.77 -14.56 12.13
CA ILE A 236 -0.65 -14.42 13.58
C ILE A 236 0.68 -13.75 13.88
N SER A 237 0.61 -12.63 14.58
CA SER A 237 1.77 -11.84 14.98
C SER A 237 1.85 -11.82 16.49
N LEU A 238 2.98 -12.22 17.06
CA LEU A 238 3.31 -11.96 18.45
C LEU A 238 4.31 -10.81 18.49
N TYR A 239 4.01 -9.79 19.29
CA TYR A 239 4.82 -8.59 19.43
C TYR A 239 5.08 -8.31 20.90
N SER A 240 6.32 -7.96 21.25
CA SER A 240 6.69 -7.45 22.56
C SER A 240 7.55 -6.19 22.44
N PHE A 241 7.13 -5.14 23.14
CA PHE A 241 7.88 -3.91 23.36
C PHE A 241 8.46 -3.84 24.78
N SER A 242 7.82 -4.50 25.74
CA SER A 242 8.29 -4.64 27.11
C SER A 242 7.65 -5.87 27.73
N ASN A 243 8.38 -6.48 28.66
CA ASN A 243 8.02 -7.73 29.30
C ASN A 243 7.94 -8.94 28.34
N ILE A 244 7.67 -10.12 28.89
CA ILE A 244 7.44 -11.35 28.14
C ILE A 244 5.97 -11.39 27.71
N GLN A 245 5.78 -11.56 26.41
CA GLN A 245 4.49 -11.87 25.82
C GLN A 245 4.42 -13.34 25.46
N ARG A 246 3.22 -13.93 25.60
CA ARG A 246 2.97 -15.35 25.33
C ARG A 246 1.62 -15.51 24.67
N PHE A 247 1.47 -16.55 23.85
CA PHE A 247 0.15 -17.01 23.44
C PHE A 247 0.08 -18.53 23.37
N HIS A 248 -1.15 -19.03 23.43
CA HIS A 248 -1.51 -20.40 23.13
C HIS A 248 -2.71 -20.38 22.19
N ILE A 249 -2.49 -20.81 20.95
CA ILE A 249 -3.52 -20.83 19.91
C ILE A 249 -3.61 -22.24 19.35
N ARG A 250 -4.83 -22.65 19.01
CA ARG A 250 -5.06 -23.81 18.15
C ARG A 250 -5.87 -23.45 16.93
N PHE A 251 -5.63 -24.14 15.84
CA PHE A 251 -6.31 -23.90 14.57
C PHE A 251 -6.62 -25.21 13.86
N ARG A 252 -7.61 -25.16 12.97
CA ARG A 252 -7.95 -26.22 12.02
C ARG A 252 -8.67 -25.62 10.82
N GLN A 253 -8.76 -26.38 9.73
CA GLN A 253 -9.66 -26.04 8.63
C GLN A 253 -11.03 -26.73 8.78
N TYR A 254 -12.06 -26.15 8.16
CA TYR A 254 -13.39 -26.76 8.01
C TYR A 254 -14.05 -26.38 6.68
#